data_AF-A0A8B9FV06-F1
#
_entry.id   AF-A0A8B9FV06-F1
#
_cell.length_a   1.000
_cell.length_b   1.000
_cell.length_c   1.000
_cell.angle_alpha   90.00
_cell.angle_beta   90.00
_cell.angle_gamma   90.00
#
_symmetry.space_group_name_H-M   'P 1'
#
loop_
_entity.id
_entity.type
_entity.pdbx_description
1 polymer ?
#
loop_
_entity_poly.entity_id
_entity_poly.type
_entity_poly.pdbx_seq_one_letter_code
_entity_poly.pdbx_strand_id
1 'polypeptide(L)'
;MDFSGCTGRVIENPSEVLSVALEEAQAWRVSCGPDARVPAAIHRTQPWFHGRISREDTQQLIGRQGLVDGVFLVRESQRNPKGFVLSLCHLQRVKHYLILPVSEEGRLYFTMDDGQTRFADLIQLVEFHQINRGILPCKLRHYCTCVAL
;
A
#
# COMPACT_ATOMS: atom_id res chain seq x y z
N MET A 1 39.60 13.53 -16.58
CA MET A 1 38.49 12.56 -16.55
C MET A 1 38.98 11.31 -17.24
N ASP A 2 39.47 10.38 -16.43
CA ASP A 2 40.04 9.09 -16.77
C ASP A 2 38.97 8.01 -16.59
N PHE A 3 38.46 7.48 -17.71
CA PHE A 3 37.46 6.41 -17.73
C PHE A 3 38.12 5.03 -17.57
N SER A 4 38.99 4.85 -16.58
CA SER A 4 39.71 3.58 -16.36
C SER A 4 38.98 2.64 -15.40
N GLY A 5 37.65 2.56 -15.51
CA GLY A 5 36.83 1.55 -14.84
C GLY A 5 36.50 0.41 -15.79
N CYS A 6 36.86 -0.83 -15.44
CA CYS A 6 36.70 -2.02 -16.29
C CYS A 6 35.26 -2.51 -16.51
N THR A 7 34.27 -1.61 -16.60
CA THR A 7 32.85 -2.01 -16.69
C THR A 7 32.16 -1.26 -17.83
N GLY A 8 32.28 -1.82 -19.03
CA GLY A 8 31.53 -1.41 -20.22
C GLY A 8 32.36 -1.53 -21.48
N ARG A 9 32.12 -2.56 -22.29
CA ARG A 9 32.69 -2.66 -23.64
C ARG A 9 31.67 -2.18 -24.68
N VAL A 10 32.13 -1.46 -25.69
CA VAL A 10 31.30 -1.08 -26.85
C VAL A 10 31.09 -2.34 -27.71
N ILE A 11 29.83 -2.69 -27.97
CA ILE A 11 29.48 -3.85 -28.79
C ILE A 11 29.33 -3.38 -30.24
N GLU A 12 30.34 -3.64 -31.06
CA GLU A 12 30.37 -3.25 -32.48
C GLU A 12 29.68 -4.27 -33.39
N ASN A 13 29.58 -5.52 -32.95
CA ASN A 13 28.98 -6.59 -33.74
C ASN A 13 27.44 -6.52 -33.67
N PRO A 14 26.74 -6.28 -34.80
CA PRO A 14 25.28 -6.10 -34.81
C PRO A 14 24.50 -7.32 -34.33
N SER A 15 25.01 -8.55 -34.52
CA SER A 15 24.34 -9.75 -34.00
C SER A 15 24.45 -9.86 -32.48
N GLU A 16 25.58 -9.43 -31.91
CA GLU A 16 25.79 -9.42 -30.46
C GLU A 16 24.94 -8.34 -29.79
N VAL A 17 24.79 -7.17 -30.44
CA VAL A 17 23.87 -6.12 -29.97
C VAL A 17 22.45 -6.66 -29.86
N LEU A 18 21.97 -7.38 -30.87
CA LEU A 18 20.64 -8.01 -30.86
C LEU A 18 20.51 -9.05 -29.74
N SER A 19 21.54 -9.87 -29.52
CA SER A 19 21.54 -10.86 -28.44
C SER A 19 21.49 -10.20 -27.07
N VAL A 20 22.32 -9.19 -26.81
CA VAL A 20 22.37 -8.47 -25.54
C VAL A 20 21.06 -7.71 -25.30
N ALA A 21 20.53 -7.01 -26.31
CA ALA A 21 19.24 -6.32 -26.17
C ALA A 21 18.08 -7.28 -25.90
N LEU A 22 18.11 -8.49 -26.47
CA LEU A 22 17.10 -9.52 -26.24
C LEU A 22 17.25 -10.16 -24.86
N GLU A 23 18.48 -10.38 -24.41
CA GLU A 23 18.80 -10.89 -23.06
C GLU A 23 18.42 -9.86 -21.98
N GLU A 24 18.74 -8.58 -22.19
CA GLU A 24 18.24 -7.48 -21.36
C GLU A 24 16.71 -7.46 -21.39
N ALA A 25 16.06 -7.41 -22.56
CA ALA A 25 14.60 -7.43 -22.64
C ALA A 25 13.96 -8.64 -21.92
N GLN A 26 14.62 -9.81 -21.95
CA GLN A 26 14.20 -11.00 -21.21
C GLN A 26 14.46 -10.87 -19.70
N ALA A 27 15.60 -10.32 -19.26
CA ALA A 27 15.87 -10.03 -17.87
C ALA A 27 14.86 -9.02 -17.27
N TRP A 28 14.46 -8.02 -18.06
CA TRP A 28 13.37 -7.10 -17.71
C TRP A 28 12.02 -7.83 -17.63
N ARG A 29 11.80 -8.88 -18.44
CA ARG A 29 10.60 -9.75 -18.35
C ARG A 29 10.62 -10.70 -17.16
N VAL A 30 11.78 -11.13 -16.64
CA VAL A 30 11.84 -11.98 -15.42
C VAL A 30 11.43 -11.19 -14.17
N SER A 31 11.46 -9.86 -14.20
CA SER A 31 10.79 -9.03 -13.18
C SER A 31 9.26 -9.02 -13.31
N CYS A 32 8.71 -9.43 -14.45
CA CYS A 32 7.28 -9.41 -14.78
C CYS A 32 6.83 -10.79 -15.31
N GLY A 33 6.84 -11.79 -14.43
CA GLY A 33 6.12 -13.04 -14.67
C GLY A 33 4.59 -12.83 -14.72
N PRO A 34 3.80 -13.86 -15.08
CA PRO A 34 2.33 -13.81 -15.09
C PRO A 34 1.73 -13.57 -13.70
N ASP A 35 2.52 -13.73 -12.64
CA ASP A 35 2.34 -13.01 -11.39
C ASP A 35 2.95 -11.63 -11.54
N ALA A 36 2.17 -10.69 -12.09
CA ALA A 36 2.46 -9.27 -11.94
C ALA A 36 2.54 -9.01 -10.44
N ARG A 37 3.77 -9.04 -9.91
CA ARG A 37 4.15 -8.62 -8.57
C ARG A 37 3.36 -7.34 -8.31
N VAL A 38 2.36 -7.46 -7.43
CA VAL A 38 1.64 -6.32 -6.88
C VAL A 38 2.70 -5.24 -6.62
N PRO A 39 2.57 -4.01 -7.18
CA PRO A 39 3.57 -2.97 -7.04
C PRO A 39 4.05 -2.97 -5.60
N ALA A 40 5.35 -3.23 -5.40
CA ALA A 40 5.96 -3.62 -4.13
C ALA A 40 5.24 -2.94 -2.98
N ALA A 41 4.37 -3.67 -2.26
CA ALA A 41 3.30 -3.16 -1.40
C ALA A 41 3.65 -1.84 -0.67
N ILE A 42 3.49 -0.70 -1.36
CA ILE A 42 4.12 0.59 -0.97
C ILE A 42 3.52 1.09 0.35
N HIS A 43 2.28 0.70 0.62
CA HIS A 43 1.62 0.92 1.90
C HIS A 43 2.39 0.36 3.09
N ARG A 44 3.23 -0.67 2.92
CA ARG A 44 4.02 -1.27 4.01
C ARG A 44 5.09 -0.35 4.57
N THR A 45 5.52 0.66 3.81
CA THR A 45 6.49 1.66 4.27
C THR A 45 5.81 2.88 4.89
N GLN A 46 4.47 2.90 4.96
CA GLN A 46 3.72 4.04 5.47
C GLN A 46 3.61 3.98 6.98
N PRO A 47 3.80 5.11 7.70
CA PRO A 47 3.84 5.13 9.17
C PRO A 47 2.48 4.82 9.81
N TRP A 48 1.39 4.97 9.06
CA TRP A 48 0.03 4.64 9.47
C TRP A 48 -0.35 3.17 9.23
N PHE A 49 0.53 2.38 8.59
CA PHE A 49 0.28 0.97 8.32
C PHE A 49 0.96 0.07 9.36
N HIS A 50 0.18 -0.78 10.01
CA HIS A 50 0.62 -1.60 11.14
C HIS A 50 0.70 -3.10 10.82
N GLY A 51 0.55 -3.47 9.54
CA GLY A 51 0.59 -4.88 9.14
C GLY A 51 -0.44 -5.73 9.87
N ARG A 52 -0.03 -6.90 10.35
CA ARG A 52 -0.92 -7.87 11.00
C ARG A 52 -0.99 -7.64 12.51
N ILE A 53 -1.86 -6.72 12.93
CA ILE A 53 -2.24 -6.53 14.34
C ILE A 53 -3.72 -6.90 14.58
N SER A 54 -4.04 -7.34 15.80
CA SER A 54 -5.40 -7.71 16.18
C SER A 54 -6.32 -6.49 16.30
N ARG A 55 -7.63 -6.74 16.35
CA ARG A 55 -8.60 -5.67 16.63
C ARG A 55 -8.36 -5.10 18.04
N GLU A 56 -8.04 -5.95 18.98
CA GLU A 56 -7.83 -5.64 20.39
C GLU A 56 -6.56 -4.78 20.56
N ASP A 57 -5.44 -5.17 19.95
CA ASP A 57 -4.19 -4.39 19.95
C ASP A 57 -4.40 -3.02 19.30
N THR A 58 -5.17 -2.98 18.21
CA THR A 58 -5.52 -1.72 17.53
C THR A 58 -6.26 -0.76 18.47
N GLN A 59 -7.24 -1.27 19.23
CA GLN A 59 -7.99 -0.47 20.19
C GLN A 59 -7.08 0.04 21.32
N GLN A 60 -6.15 -0.80 21.80
CA GLN A 60 -5.17 -0.38 22.80
C GLN A 60 -4.23 0.70 22.26
N LEU A 61 -3.69 0.55 21.05
CA LEU A 61 -2.80 1.52 20.43
C LEU A 61 -3.48 2.88 20.24
N ILE A 62 -4.71 2.89 19.74
CA ILE A 62 -5.50 4.13 19.60
C ILE A 62 -5.87 4.70 20.98
N GLY A 63 -6.15 3.83 21.96
CA GLY A 63 -6.38 4.22 23.35
C GLY A 63 -5.20 4.96 23.97
N ARG A 64 -3.96 4.48 23.74
CA ARG A 64 -2.72 5.14 24.20
C ARG A 64 -2.51 6.53 23.60
N GLN A 65 -3.14 6.85 22.47
CA GLN A 65 -3.13 8.19 21.87
C GLN A 65 -4.21 9.13 22.46
N GLY A 66 -4.94 8.70 23.50
CA GLY A 66 -5.94 9.53 24.17
C GLY A 66 -7.32 9.56 23.50
N LEU A 67 -7.60 8.61 22.57
CA LEU A 67 -8.89 8.48 21.90
C LEU A 67 -9.37 9.78 21.22
N VAL A 68 -8.43 10.50 20.61
CA VAL A 68 -8.70 11.77 19.93
C VAL A 68 -9.41 11.53 18.59
N ASP A 69 -10.38 12.38 18.29
CA ASP A 69 -11.11 12.35 17.02
C ASP A 69 -10.18 12.45 15.81
N GLY A 70 -10.32 11.50 14.88
CA GLY A 70 -9.50 11.45 13.68
C GLY A 70 -8.20 10.67 13.87
N VAL A 71 -7.93 10.10 15.06
CA VAL A 71 -6.82 9.16 15.26
C VAL A 71 -7.11 7.86 14.52
N PHE A 72 -6.16 7.39 13.71
CA PHE A 72 -6.37 6.19 12.89
C PHE A 72 -5.12 5.33 12.69
N LEU A 73 -5.35 4.12 12.20
CA LEU A 73 -4.32 3.27 11.58
C LEU A 73 -4.97 2.33 10.56
N VAL A 74 -4.15 1.77 9.66
CA VAL A 74 -4.56 0.72 8.73
C VAL A 74 -3.80 -0.56 9.05
N ARG A 75 -4.50 -1.70 8.97
CA ARG A 75 -3.94 -3.02 9.25
C ARG A 75 -4.48 -4.07 8.28
N GLU A 76 -3.83 -5.22 8.22
CA GLU A 76 -4.35 -6.40 7.53
C GLU A 76 -5.63 -6.92 8.19
N SER A 77 -6.57 -7.41 7.38
CA SER A 77 -7.78 -8.04 7.88
C SER A 77 -7.49 -9.47 8.33
N GLN A 78 -7.81 -9.80 9.58
CA GLN A 78 -7.70 -11.18 10.08
C GLN A 78 -8.76 -12.12 9.48
N ARG A 79 -9.89 -11.58 9.00
CA ARG A 79 -10.99 -12.36 8.42
C ARG A 79 -10.92 -12.46 6.90
N ASN A 80 -10.26 -11.52 6.24
CA ASN A 80 -10.23 -11.43 4.77
C ASN A 80 -8.77 -11.42 4.30
N PRO A 81 -8.23 -12.54 3.75
CA PRO A 81 -6.82 -12.68 3.42
C PRO A 81 -6.23 -11.66 2.42
N LYS A 82 -7.09 -10.97 1.66
CA LYS A 82 -6.71 -9.92 0.70
C LYS A 82 -7.23 -8.53 1.09
N GLY A 83 -7.90 -8.43 2.24
CA GLY A 83 -8.52 -7.20 2.72
C GLY A 83 -7.70 -6.50 3.78
N PHE A 84 -7.98 -5.22 3.96
CA PHE A 84 -7.41 -4.38 5.01
C PHE A 84 -8.51 -3.84 5.90
N VAL A 85 -8.13 -3.20 7.01
CA VAL A 85 -9.06 -2.54 7.92
C VAL A 85 -8.51 -1.16 8.27
N LEU A 86 -9.29 -0.12 7.99
CA LEU A 86 -9.08 1.21 8.53
C LEU A 86 -9.75 1.28 9.91
N SER A 87 -8.97 1.55 10.95
CA SER A 87 -9.47 1.72 12.31
C SER A 87 -9.37 3.19 12.70
N LEU A 88 -10.47 3.80 13.08
CA LEU A 88 -10.62 5.25 13.28
C LEU A 88 -11.30 5.54 14.63
N CYS A 89 -10.73 6.46 15.40
CA CYS A 89 -11.36 7.00 16.60
C CYS A 89 -12.28 8.17 16.27
N HIS A 90 -13.50 8.13 16.81
CA HIS A 90 -14.43 9.25 16.81
C HIS A 90 -15.37 9.15 18.01
N LEU A 91 -15.56 10.26 18.72
CA LEU A 91 -16.36 10.35 19.95
C LEU A 91 -15.95 9.27 20.96
N GLN A 92 -14.65 9.15 21.21
CA GLN A 92 -14.07 8.20 22.17
C GLN A 92 -14.32 6.72 21.82
N ARG A 93 -14.75 6.41 20.58
CA ARG A 93 -15.01 5.04 20.11
C ARG A 93 -14.19 4.73 18.89
N VAL A 94 -13.57 3.55 18.88
CA VAL A 94 -12.86 3.02 17.72
C VAL A 94 -13.84 2.30 16.80
N LYS A 95 -13.93 2.76 15.55
CA LYS A 95 -14.70 2.14 14.47
C LYS A 95 -13.75 1.47 13.48
N HIS A 96 -14.19 0.37 12.88
CA HIS A 96 -13.38 -0.43 11.96
C HIS A 96 -14.10 -0.58 10.63
N TYR A 97 -13.46 -0.10 9.56
CA TYR A 97 -13.97 -0.10 8.19
C TYR A 97 -13.19 -1.13 7.39
N LEU A 98 -13.90 -2.10 6.83
CA LEU A 98 -13.28 -3.12 5.99
C LEU A 98 -12.95 -2.50 4.63
N ILE A 99 -11.71 -2.68 4.20
CA ILE A 99 -11.25 -2.29 2.87
C ILE A 99 -11.11 -3.57 2.06
N LEU A 100 -11.89 -3.70 1.00
CA LEU A 100 -11.88 -4.89 0.14
C LEU A 100 -11.27 -4.56 -1.22
N PRO A 101 -10.50 -5.52 -1.80
CA PRO A 101 -10.10 -5.45 -3.18
C PRO A 101 -11.31 -5.70 -4.08
N VAL A 102 -11.47 -4.90 -5.12
CA VAL A 102 -12.45 -5.09 -6.20
C VAL A 102 -11.74 -5.02 -7.54
N SER A 103 -12.16 -5.84 -8.50
CA SER A 103 -11.59 -5.85 -9.84
C SER A 103 -12.61 -5.31 -10.83
N GLU A 104 -12.20 -4.32 -11.62
CA GLU A 104 -13.02 -3.71 -12.67
C GLU A 104 -12.16 -3.58 -13.92
N GLU A 105 -12.63 -4.13 -15.04
CA GLU A 105 -11.93 -4.11 -16.34
C GLU A 105 -10.48 -4.63 -16.27
N GLY A 106 -10.25 -5.65 -15.43
CA GLY A 106 -8.92 -6.24 -15.22
C GLY A 106 -7.97 -5.40 -14.34
N ARG A 107 -8.44 -4.27 -13.80
CA ARG A 107 -7.68 -3.43 -12.86
C ARG A 107 -8.17 -3.62 -11.44
N LEU A 108 -7.22 -3.73 -10.52
CA LEU A 108 -7.47 -3.84 -9.08
C LEU A 108 -7.68 -2.46 -8.45
N TYR A 109 -8.70 -2.35 -7.62
CA TYR A 109 -9.00 -1.19 -6.78
C TYR A 109 -9.32 -1.63 -5.35
N PHE A 110 -9.34 -0.66 -4.44
CA PHE A 110 -9.78 -0.82 -3.05
C PHE A 110 -11.00 0.05 -2.77
N THR A 111 -11.93 -0.47 -1.98
CA THR A 111 -13.17 0.22 -1.59
C THR A 111 -13.57 -0.09 -0.14
N MET A 112 -14.33 0.81 0.48
CA MET A 112 -14.95 0.64 1.80
C MET A 112 -16.49 0.72 1.76
N ASP A 113 -17.07 0.95 0.59
CA ASP A 113 -18.50 1.26 0.36
C ASP A 113 -19.06 0.48 -0.83
N ASP A 114 -18.75 -0.82 -0.86
CA ASP A 114 -19.23 -1.77 -1.88
C ASP A 114 -18.98 -1.30 -3.33
N GLY A 115 -17.87 -0.59 -3.54
CA GLY A 115 -17.43 -0.14 -4.84
C GLY A 115 -18.01 1.19 -5.30
N GLN A 116 -18.74 1.95 -4.46
CA GLN A 116 -19.17 3.31 -4.82
C GLN A 116 -17.99 4.27 -4.96
N THR A 117 -17.03 4.19 -4.03
CA THR A 117 -15.77 4.91 -4.09
C THR A 117 -14.62 3.92 -4.24
N ARG A 118 -13.72 4.19 -5.19
CA ARG A 118 -12.63 3.29 -5.57
C ARG A 118 -11.29 4.02 -5.54
N PHE A 119 -10.29 3.33 -5.03
CA PHE A 119 -8.92 3.83 -4.91
C PHE A 119 -7.95 2.85 -5.56
N ALA A 120 -6.95 3.35 -6.28
CA ALA A 120 -5.93 2.53 -6.92
C ALA A 120 -5.07 1.77 -5.88
N ASP A 121 -4.83 2.39 -4.72
CA ASP A 121 -4.08 1.81 -3.61
C ASP A 121 -4.54 2.39 -2.25
N LEU A 122 -3.95 1.87 -1.16
CA LEU A 122 -4.26 2.33 0.18
C LEU A 122 -3.74 3.74 0.49
N ILE A 123 -2.72 4.22 -0.21
CA ILE A 123 -2.15 5.56 -0.01
C ILE A 123 -3.18 6.59 -0.48
N GLN A 124 -3.68 6.42 -1.70
CA GLN A 124 -4.72 7.28 -2.26
C GLN A 124 -5.99 7.25 -1.39
N LEU A 125 -6.37 6.08 -0.87
CA LEU A 125 -7.51 5.96 0.05
C LEU A 125 -7.30 6.81 1.31
N VAL A 126 -6.13 6.73 1.93
CA VAL A 126 -5.82 7.50 3.15
C VAL A 126 -5.77 8.99 2.86
N GLU A 127 -5.06 9.42 1.81
CA GLU A 127 -4.94 10.83 1.41
C GLU A 127 -6.30 11.46 1.11
N PHE A 128 -7.15 10.73 0.37
CA PHE A 128 -8.51 11.18 0.11
C PHE A 128 -9.29 11.41 1.41
N HIS A 129 -9.20 10.49 2.38
CA HIS A 129 -9.95 10.57 3.63
C HIS A 129 -9.31 11.53 4.66
N GLN A 130 -8.09 12.00 4.44
CA GLN A 130 -7.51 13.12 5.19
C GLN A 130 -8.16 14.46 4.80
N ILE A 131 -8.55 14.59 3.53
CA ILE A 131 -9.16 15.82 2.99
C ILE A 131 -10.70 15.75 3.07
N ASN A 132 -11.27 14.57 2.82
CA ASN A 132 -12.71 14.33 2.68
C ASN A 132 -13.21 13.36 3.75
N ARG A 133 -14.45 13.53 4.23
CA ARG A 133 -15.05 12.53 5.14
C ARG A 133 -15.44 11.25 4.40
N GLY A 134 -16.02 11.38 3.21
CA GLY A 134 -16.68 10.25 2.55
C GLY A 134 -17.71 9.60 3.49
N ILE A 135 -17.65 8.27 3.61
CA ILE A 135 -18.49 7.48 4.51
C ILE A 135 -18.04 7.52 5.99
N LEU A 136 -16.88 8.13 6.28
CA LEU A 136 -16.31 8.14 7.62
C LEU A 136 -16.97 9.22 8.50
N PRO A 137 -17.07 8.98 9.83
CA PRO A 137 -17.67 9.92 10.76
C PRO A 137 -16.80 11.14 11.02
N CYS A 138 -15.51 11.12 10.67
CA CYS A 138 -14.59 12.26 10.70
C CYS A 138 -13.46 12.04 9.67
N LYS A 139 -12.77 13.12 9.30
CA LYS A 139 -11.58 13.04 8.45
C LYS A 139 -10.45 12.36 9.22
N LEU A 140 -9.57 11.69 8.52
CA LEU A 140 -8.33 11.17 9.08
C LEU A 140 -7.41 12.34 9.43
N ARG A 141 -6.91 12.39 10.67
CA ARG A 141 -6.10 13.53 11.16
C ARG A 141 -4.72 13.11 11.63
N HIS A 142 -4.68 12.18 12.58
CA HIS A 142 -3.44 11.77 13.24
C HIS A 142 -3.32 10.26 13.13
N TYR A 143 -2.21 9.74 12.61
CA TYR A 143 -2.01 8.30 12.57
C TYR A 143 -1.30 7.82 13.84
N CYS A 144 -1.63 6.63 14.31
CA CYS A 144 -0.77 5.93 15.27
C CYS A 144 0.54 5.58 14.56
N THR A 145 1.67 6.00 15.11
CA THR A 145 2.98 5.53 14.62
C THR A 145 3.15 4.06 14.98
N CYS A 146 3.57 3.24 14.02
CA CYS A 146 4.01 1.88 14.30
C CYS A 146 5.20 1.94 15.27
N VAL A 147 4.99 1.48 16.51
CA VAL A 147 6.09 1.34 17.47
C VAL A 147 6.69 -0.03 17.19
N ALA A 148 7.92 -0.05 16.64
CA ALA A 148 8.70 -1.27 16.64
C ALA A 148 8.96 -1.64 18.11
N LEU A 149 8.34 -2.73 18.57
CA LEU A 149 8.67 -3.36 19.85
C LEU A 149 10.00 -4.12 19.72
#